data_AF-A0A537Y9Q3-F1
#
_entry.id   AF-A0A537Y9Q3-F1
#
_cell.length_a   1.000
_cell.length_b   1.000
_cell.length_c   1.000
_cell.angle_alpha   90.00
_cell.angle_beta   90.00
_cell.angle_gamma   90.00
#
_symmetry.space_group_name_H-M   'P 1'
#
loop_
_entity.id
_entity.type
_entity.pdbx_description
1 polymer ?
#
loop_
_entity_poly.entity_id
_entity_poly.type
_entity_poly.pdbx_seq_one_letter_code
_entity_poly.pdbx_strand_id
1 'polypeptide(L)' 'MRNFLPFIVVGITAGSVYGLAGLGLVLTYRTSGVFNFAHGALATAGSYVFYDLWTKEHVPWPLAAAVCVLGLGGVF' A
#
# COMPACT_ATOMS: atom_id res chain seq x y z
N MET A 1 -21.94 -12.12 24.79
CA MET A 1 -21.52 -10.70 24.76
C MET A 1 -20.69 -10.51 23.49
N ARG A 2 -21.02 -9.52 22.66
CA ARG A 2 -20.54 -9.39 21.27
C ARG A 2 -19.02 -9.25 21.20
N ASN A 3 -18.36 -10.08 20.39
CA ASN A 3 -16.93 -9.98 20.09
C ASN A 3 -16.69 -8.77 19.17
N PHE A 4 -16.46 -7.59 19.74
CA PHE A 4 -16.19 -6.35 19.00
C PHE A 4 -14.74 -6.17 18.56
N LEU A 5 -13.80 -6.89 19.19
CA LEU A 5 -12.38 -6.86 18.86
C LEU A 5 -12.08 -6.96 17.35
N PRO A 6 -12.62 -7.93 16.58
CA PRO A 6 -12.32 -8.03 15.16
C PRO A 6 -12.74 -6.80 14.36
N PHE A 7 -13.85 -6.14 14.72
CA PHE A 7 -14.31 -4.94 14.03
C PHE A 7 -13.38 -3.74 14.27
N ILE A 8 -12.86 -3.61 15.49
CA ILE A 8 -11.90 -2.56 15.83
C ILE A 8 -10.58 -2.80 15.08
N VAL A 9 -10.08 -4.03 15.05
CA VAL A 9 -8.84 -4.37 14.35
C VAL A 9 -8.96 -4.10 12.85
N VAL A 10 -10.05 -4.54 12.22
CA VAL A 10 -10.30 -4.27 10.79
C VAL A 10 -10.43 -2.77 10.52
N GLY A 11 -11.14 -2.04 11.39
CA GLY A 11 -11.29 -0.59 11.28
C GLY A 11 -9.96 0.16 11.34
N ILE A 12 -9.10 -0.17 12.30
CA ILE A 12 -7.75 0.43 12.43
C ILE A 12 -6.88 0.07 11.22
N THR A 13 -6.94 -1.19 10.78
CA THR A 13 -6.14 -1.65 9.63
C THR A 13 -6.55 -0.89 8.36
N ALA A 14 -7.84 -0.86 8.04
CA ALA A 14 -8.36 -0.15 6.88
C ALA A 14 -8.09 1.37 6.97
N GLY A 15 -8.34 1.98 8.13
CA GLY A 15 -8.07 3.40 8.36
C GLY A 15 -6.59 3.76 8.18
N SER A 16 -5.68 2.90 8.63
CA SER A 16 -4.23 3.09 8.44
C SER A 16 -3.85 3.03 6.97
N VAL A 17 -4.41 2.09 6.20
CA VAL A 17 -4.15 1.95 4.76
C VAL A 17 -4.59 3.21 4.00
N TYR A 18 -5.82 3.67 4.22
CA TYR A 18 -6.32 4.88 3.56
C TYR A 18 -5.58 6.15 4.01
N GLY A 19 -5.22 6.23 5.30
CA GLY A 19 -4.42 7.33 5.84
C GLY A 19 -3.05 7.41 5.18
N LEU A 20 -2.32 6.30 5.10
CA LEU A 20 -1.02 6.23 4.43
C LEU A 20 -1.11 6.52 2.94
N ALA A 21 -2.14 6.02 2.25
CA ALA A 21 -2.36 6.29 0.83
C ALA A 21 -2.53 7.79 0.54
N GLY A 22 -3.35 8.48 1.35
CA GLY A 22 -3.53 9.93 1.26
C GLY A 22 -2.26 10.71 1.60
N LEU A 23 -1.54 10.29 2.63
CA LEU A 23 -0.29 10.92 3.06
C LEU A 23 0.78 10.83 1.97
N GLY A 24 0.88 9.69 1.28
CA GLY A 24 1.75 9.52 0.10
C GLY A 24 1.39 10.48 -1.03
N LEU A 25 0.11 10.58 -1.38
CA LEU A 25 -0.35 11.48 -2.45
C LEU A 25 -0.01 12.95 -2.16
N VAL A 26 -0.24 13.39 -0.92
CA VAL A 26 0.06 14.76 -0.47
C VAL A 26 1.57 15.02 -0.46
N LEU A 27 2.38 14.03 -0.06
CA LEU A 27 3.83 14.14 -0.05
C LEU A 27 4.39 14.28 -1.48
N THR A 28 3.91 13.47 -2.43
CA THR A 28 4.29 13.59 -3.85
C THR A 28 3.88 14.94 -4.43
N TYR A 29 2.69 15.44 -4.07
CA TYR A 29 2.25 16.77 -4.50
C TYR A 29 3.15 17.88 -3.94
N ARG A 30 3.53 17.80 -2.67
CA ARG A 30 4.35 18.84 -2.02
C ARG A 30 5.78 18.88 -2.60
N THR A 31 6.33 17.74 -3.01
CA THR A 31 7.69 17.65 -3.57
C THR A 31 7.76 18.03 -5.04
N SER A 32 6.78 17.63 -5.84
CA SER A 32 6.75 17.88 -7.29
C SER A 32 6.02 19.17 -7.69
N GLY A 33 5.09 19.65 -6.86
CA GLY A 33 4.17 20.74 -7.21
C GLY A 33 3.07 20.34 -8.21
N VAL A 34 2.99 19.07 -8.59
CA VAL A 34 2.05 18.55 -9.61
C VAL A 34 1.18 17.45 -9.00
N PHE A 35 -0.11 17.45 -9.34
CA PHE A 35 -1.03 16.41 -8.90
C PHE A 35 -0.78 15.09 -9.63
N ASN A 36 -0.40 14.05 -8.87
CA ASN A 36 -0.10 12.73 -9.43
C ASN A 36 -1.40 11.92 -9.64
N PHE A 37 -1.96 11.97 -10.85
CA PHE A 37 -3.11 11.14 -11.25
C PHE A 37 -2.78 9.64 -11.35
N ALA A 38 -1.50 9.28 -11.50
CA ALA A 38 -1.06 7.89 -11.58
C ALA A 38 -0.94 7.22 -10.19
N HIS A 39 -1.11 7.95 -9.09
CA HIS A 39 -0.93 7.43 -7.73
C HIS A 39 -1.79 6.19 -7.45
N GLY A 40 -3.04 6.18 -7.91
CA GLY A 40 -3.93 5.02 -7.79
C GLY A 40 -3.51 3.84 -8.65
N ALA A 41 -3.01 4.10 -9.86
CA ALA A 41 -2.49 3.05 -10.75
C ALA A 41 -1.25 2.39 -10.14
N LEU A 42 -0.36 3.17 -9.52
CA LEU A 42 0.83 2.68 -8.82
C LEU A 42 0.47 1.84 -7.59
N ALA A 43 -0.51 2.28 -6.79
CA ALA A 43 -1.02 1.51 -5.65
C ALA A 43 -1.60 0.15 -6.09
N THR A 44 -2.30 0.12 -7.23
CA THR A 44 -2.88 -1.10 -7.80
C THR A 44 -1.78 -2.03 -8.31
N ALA A 45 -0.79 -1.49 -9.04
CA ALA A 45 0.35 -2.25 -9.54
C ALA A 45 1.13 -2.91 -8.38
N GLY A 46 1.42 -2.16 -7.30
CA GLY A 46 2.11 -2.72 -6.14
C GLY A 46 1.33 -3.78 -5.39
N SER A 47 0.00 -3.63 -5.32
CA SER A 47 -0.88 -4.64 -4.74
C SER A 47 -0.86 -5.93 -5.57
N TYR A 48 -0.88 -5.83 -6.90
CA TYR A 48 -0.85 -6.98 -7.79
C TYR A 48 0.50 -7.71 -7.76
N VAL A 49 1.61 -6.97 -7.79
CA VAL A 49 2.97 -7.55 -7.68
C VAL A 49 3.15 -8.25 -6.34
N PHE A 50 2.70 -7.64 -5.24
CA PHE A 50 2.73 -8.28 -3.92
C PHE A 50 1.89 -9.56 -3.90
N TYR A 51 0.68 -9.52 -4.45
CA TYR A 51 -0.20 -10.68 -4.53
C TYR A 51 0.43 -11.82 -5.33
N ASP A 52 1.07 -11.52 -6.46
CA ASP A 52 1.74 -12.49 -7.32
C ASP A 52 2.91 -13.17 -6.60
N LEU A 53 3.79 -12.37 -5.99
CA LEU A 53 4.96 -12.85 -5.24
C LEU A 53 4.56 -13.70 -4.03
N TRP A 54 3.54 -13.26 -3.27
CA TRP A 54 3.09 -13.96 -2.07
C TRP A 54 2.29 -15.22 -2.40
N THR A 55 1.38 -15.15 -3.38
CA THR A 55 0.41 -16.23 -3.65
C THR A 55 0.90 -17.25 -4.66
N LYS A 56 1.57 -16.82 -5.73
CA LYS A 56 1.99 -17.73 -6.81
C LYS A 56 3.42 -18.24 -6.60
N GLU A 57 4.33 -17.34 -6.25
CA GLU A 57 5.76 -17.66 -6.08
C GLU A 57 6.11 -18.08 -4.63
N HIS A 58 5.15 -18.01 -3.71
CA HIS A 58 5.32 -18.35 -2.28
C HIS A 58 6.52 -17.64 -1.60
N VAL A 59 6.88 -16.46 -2.09
CA VAL A 59 7.96 -15.65 -1.54
C VAL A 59 7.58 -15.20 -0.12
N PRO A 60 8.49 -15.22 0.87
CA PRO A 60 8.21 -14.70 2.20
C PRO A 60 7.73 -13.25 2.16
N TRP A 61 6.70 -12.93 2.94
CA TRP A 61 6.05 -11.61 2.95
C TRP A 61 7.02 -10.43 3.14
N PRO A 62 8.11 -10.51 3.95
CA PRO A 62 9.01 -9.38 4.10
C PRO A 62 9.77 -9.09 2.82
N LEU A 63 10.10 -10.14 2.07
CA LEU A 63 10.88 -10.07 0.84
C LEU A 63 9.99 -9.58 -0.31
N ALA A 64 8.75 -10.07 -0.40
CA ALA A 64 7.75 -9.56 -1.31
C ALA A 64 7.44 -8.07 -1.06
N ALA A 65 7.29 -7.66 0.21
CA ALA A 65 7.09 -6.26 0.58
C ALA A 65 8.30 -5.39 0.22
N ALA A 66 9.52 -5.85 0.48
CA ALA A 66 10.74 -5.13 0.12
C ALA A 66 10.86 -4.92 -1.40
N VAL A 67 10.54 -5.93 -2.21
CA VAL A 67 10.54 -5.81 -3.67
C VAL A 67 9.51 -4.77 -4.13
N CYS A 68 8.29 -4.76 -3.58
CA CYS A 68 7.29 -3.75 -3.93
C CYS A 68 7.72 -2.34 -3.51
N VAL A 69 8.26 -2.17 -2.30
CA VAL A 69 8.68 -0.85 -1.78
C VAL A 69 9.89 -0.32 -2.54
N LEU A 70 10.90 -1.14 -2.82
CA LEU A 70 12.10 -0.68 -3.53
C LEU A 70 11.87 -0.53 -5.03
N GLY A 71 11.14 -1.47 -5.64
CA GLY A 71 10.88 -1.47 -7.07
C GLY A 71 9.89 -0.38 -7.49
N LEU A 72 8.74 -0.28 -6.82
CA LEU A 72 7.71 0.70 -7.18
C LEU A 72 7.85 2.01 -6.39
N GLY A 73 8.36 1.95 -5.16
CA GLY A 73 8.64 3.16 -4.37
C GLY A 73 9.77 4.03 -4.93
N GLY A 74 10.65 3.47 -5.77
CA GLY A 74 11.66 4.24 -6.49
C GLY A 74 11.13 4.99 -7.72
N VAL A 75 9.87 4.79 -8.11
CA VAL A 75 9.25 5.43 -9.28
C VAL A 75 8.69 6.83 -8.95
N PHE A 76 8.66 7.20 -7.66
CA PHE A 76 8.11 8.49 -7.17
C PHE A 76 9.17 9.58 -7.00
#